data_AF-W7QII2-F1
#
_entry.id   AF-W7QII2-F1
#
_cell.length_a   1.000
_cell.length_b   1.000
_cell.length_c   1.000
_cell.angle_alpha   90.00
_cell.angle_beta   90.00
_cell.angle_gamma   90.00
#
_symmetry.space_group_name_H-M   'P 1'
#
loop_
_entity.id
_entity.type
_entity.pdbx_description
1 polymer ?
#
loop_
_entity_poly.entity_id
_entity_poly.type
_entity_poly.pdbx_seq_one_letter_code
_entity_poly.pdbx_strand_id
1 'polypeptide(L)'
;MVEQILEDLCRAKSSWSVALLRYFNPIGAHESGQIGEDPQGIPNNLMPFIAQVAAGRREALSIFGNDYPTADGTCERDYLHVMDLAEGHVRALEHLGRAGVQCYNLGTGNAVSVLQMVARFVAVNGVPVPYTIAPRRSGDLPAFWADPAKAQQALGWHARRSLDDMLRDTWRWQQLNANGYSSTI
;
A
#
# COMPACT_ATOMS: atom_id res chain seq x y z
N MET A 1 -0.31 -20.53 -2.18
CA MET A 1 -1.29 -21.61 -2.00
C MET A 1 -2.63 -21.30 -2.70
N VAL A 2 -3.30 -20.17 -2.41
CA VAL A 2 -4.59 -19.83 -3.05
C VAL A 2 -4.48 -19.63 -4.57
N GLU A 3 -3.45 -18.94 -5.06
CA GLU A 3 -3.26 -18.75 -6.52
C GLU A 3 -3.19 -20.08 -7.29
N GLN A 4 -2.41 -21.05 -6.77
CA GLN A 4 -2.28 -22.39 -7.37
C GLN A 4 -3.62 -23.15 -7.37
N ILE A 5 -4.40 -23.05 -6.28
CA ILE A 5 -5.74 -23.66 -6.22
C ILE A 5 -6.65 -23.08 -7.31
N LEU A 6 -6.58 -21.77 -7.57
CA LEU A 6 -7.38 -21.10 -8.60
C LEU A 6 -6.90 -21.46 -10.02
N GLU A 7 -5.60 -21.64 -10.22
CA GLU A 7 -5.04 -22.19 -11.45
C GLU A 7 -5.53 -23.62 -11.71
N ASP A 8 -5.48 -24.49 -10.71
CA ASP A 8 -5.95 -25.87 -10.82
C ASP A 8 -7.47 -25.94 -11.04
N LEU A 9 -8.25 -25.03 -10.44
CA LEU A 9 -9.68 -24.88 -10.71
C LEU A 9 -9.92 -24.56 -12.18
N CYS A 10 -9.22 -23.58 -12.76
CA CYS A 10 -9.38 -23.21 -14.17
C CYS A 10 -8.92 -24.31 -15.12
N ARG A 11 -7.88 -25.09 -14.75
CA ARG A 11 -7.45 -26.29 -15.50
C ARG A 11 -8.52 -27.38 -15.48
N ALA A 12 -9.14 -27.62 -14.32
CA ALA A 12 -10.18 -28.64 -14.15
C ALA A 12 -11.54 -28.22 -14.74
N LYS A 13 -11.83 -26.91 -14.75
CA LYS A 13 -13.11 -26.32 -15.19
C LYS A 13 -12.85 -25.11 -16.09
N SER A 14 -12.76 -25.37 -17.40
CA SER A 14 -12.41 -24.37 -18.43
C SER A 14 -13.42 -23.24 -18.62
N SER A 15 -14.58 -23.27 -17.97
CA SER A 15 -15.55 -22.17 -18.01
C SER A 15 -15.25 -21.04 -17.01
N TRP A 16 -14.35 -21.27 -16.05
CA TRP A 16 -14.01 -20.27 -15.04
C TRP A 16 -13.12 -19.16 -15.61
N SER A 17 -13.37 -17.93 -15.18
CA SER A 17 -12.54 -16.75 -15.44
C SER A 17 -12.06 -16.21 -14.11
N VAL A 18 -10.74 -16.11 -13.92
CA VAL A 18 -10.13 -15.67 -12.67
C VAL A 18 -9.13 -14.55 -12.94
N ALA A 19 -9.24 -13.47 -12.18
CA ALA A 19 -8.21 -12.43 -12.09
C ALA A 19 -7.44 -12.57 -10.78
N LEU A 20 -6.12 -12.74 -10.86
CA LEU A 20 -5.21 -12.70 -9.70
C LEU A 20 -4.57 -11.32 -9.65
N LEU A 21 -5.03 -10.49 -8.72
CA LEU A 21 -4.50 -9.14 -8.54
C LEU A 21 -3.48 -9.17 -7.39
N ARG A 22 -2.21 -8.96 -7.75
CA ARG A 22 -1.09 -8.98 -6.80
C ARG A 22 -0.78 -7.55 -6.38
N TYR A 23 -1.12 -7.23 -5.14
CA TYR A 23 -0.94 -5.89 -4.59
C TYR A 23 0.50 -5.71 -4.09
N PHE A 24 0.98 -4.48 -4.18
CA PHE A 24 2.19 -4.06 -3.51
C PHE A 24 1.82 -3.46 -2.15
N ASN A 25 2.12 -2.20 -1.87
CA ASN A 25 1.89 -1.61 -0.54
C ASN A 25 0.80 -0.53 -0.62
N PRO A 26 -0.48 -0.89 -0.45
CA PRO A 26 -1.56 0.09 -0.48
C PRO A 26 -1.46 1.06 0.70
N ILE A 27 -1.55 2.35 0.41
CA ILE A 27 -1.60 3.46 1.38
C ILE A 27 -2.60 4.52 0.92
N GLY A 28 -2.72 5.64 1.63
CA GLY A 28 -3.73 6.66 1.35
C GLY A 28 -5.05 6.39 2.07
N ALA A 29 -6.06 7.16 1.70
CA ALA A 29 -7.42 7.04 2.18
C ALA A 29 -8.37 7.55 1.09
N HIS A 30 -9.68 7.46 1.28
CA HIS A 30 -10.59 8.17 0.39
C HIS A 30 -10.43 9.68 0.57
N GLU A 31 -10.48 10.46 -0.51
CA GLU A 31 -10.21 11.90 -0.47
C GLU A 31 -11.18 12.69 0.42
N SER A 32 -12.37 12.15 0.72
CA SER A 32 -13.28 12.75 1.71
C SER A 32 -12.70 12.79 3.13
N GLY A 33 -11.71 11.94 3.42
CA GLY A 33 -11.19 11.72 4.76
C GLY A 33 -12.19 11.06 5.72
N GLN A 34 -13.30 10.51 5.22
CA GLN A 34 -14.33 9.82 6.04
C GLN A 34 -14.13 8.31 6.12
N ILE A 35 -13.29 7.74 5.25
CA ILE A 35 -12.91 6.32 5.30
C ILE A 35 -11.41 6.19 4.98
N GLY A 36 -10.73 5.32 5.71
CA GLY A 36 -9.32 5.00 5.59
C GLY A 36 -8.93 3.76 6.39
N GLU A 37 -7.64 3.49 6.50
CA GLU A 37 -7.14 2.34 7.28
C GLU A 37 -7.31 2.59 8.79
N ASP A 38 -7.95 1.65 9.49
CA ASP A 38 -8.16 1.69 10.95
C ASP A 38 -7.70 0.39 11.61
N PRO A 39 -6.37 0.17 11.72
CA PRO A 39 -5.84 -1.05 12.31
C PRO A 39 -6.11 -1.08 13.82
N GLN A 40 -6.62 -2.21 14.30
CA GLN A 40 -6.84 -2.44 15.72
C GLN A 40 -5.50 -2.76 16.41
N GLY A 41 -5.21 -2.09 17.52
CA GLY A 41 -3.98 -2.29 18.31
C GLY A 41 -2.75 -1.61 17.72
N ILE A 42 -1.60 -2.30 17.75
CA ILE A 42 -0.33 -1.78 17.20
C ILE A 42 -0.29 -2.08 15.70
N PRO A 43 -0.20 -1.06 14.83
CA PRO A 43 -0.09 -1.30 13.39
C PRO A 43 1.19 -2.06 13.05
N ASN A 44 1.06 -3.05 12.16
CA ASN A 44 2.21 -3.77 11.60
C ASN A 44 2.78 -3.10 10.33
N ASN A 45 1.95 -2.27 9.68
CA ASN A 45 2.27 -1.58 8.44
C ASN A 45 2.85 -0.19 8.72
N LEU A 46 3.75 0.26 7.83
CA LEU A 46 4.47 1.52 8.00
C LEU A 46 3.54 2.73 8.08
N MET A 47 2.58 2.84 7.16
CA MET A 47 1.83 4.08 6.97
C MET A 47 0.89 4.42 8.15
N PRO A 48 0.06 3.51 8.67
CA PRO A 48 -0.73 3.81 9.88
C PRO A 48 0.14 4.09 11.10
N PHE A 49 1.33 3.49 11.18
CA PHE A 49 2.25 3.77 12.29
C PHE A 49 2.78 5.21 12.21
N ILE A 50 3.22 5.65 11.03
CA ILE A 50 3.60 7.06 10.78
C ILE A 50 2.45 8.00 11.13
N ALA A 51 1.24 7.71 10.67
CA ALA A 51 0.06 8.54 10.93
C ALA A 51 -0.26 8.63 12.44
N GLN A 52 -0.15 7.52 13.19
CA GLN A 52 -0.34 7.50 14.64
C GLN A 52 0.75 8.27 15.40
N VAL A 53 2.01 8.21 14.95
CA VAL A 53 3.10 9.03 15.51
C VAL A 53 2.83 10.51 15.26
N ALA A 54 2.48 10.88 14.03
CA ALA A 54 2.12 12.26 13.67
C ALA A 54 0.91 12.78 14.48
N ALA A 55 -0.05 11.92 14.79
CA ALA A 55 -1.20 12.24 15.63
C ALA A 55 -0.90 12.25 17.14
N GLY A 56 0.35 12.00 17.56
CA GLY A 56 0.75 11.95 18.96
C GLY A 56 0.24 10.73 19.74
N ARG A 57 -0.28 9.70 19.05
CA ARG A 57 -0.71 8.43 19.68
C ARG A 57 0.46 7.51 20.01
N ARG A 58 1.64 7.81 19.46
CA ARG A 58 2.91 7.08 19.67
C ARG A 58 4.06 8.05 19.71
N GLU A 59 5.07 7.75 20.51
CA GLU A 59 6.22 8.63 20.71
C GLU A 59 7.13 8.72 19.46
N ALA A 60 7.42 7.58 18.83
CA ALA A 60 8.30 7.51 17.66
C ALA A 60 8.03 6.27 16.81
N LEU A 61 8.38 6.35 15.52
CA LEU A 61 8.43 5.23 14.59
C LEU A 61 9.73 4.42 14.79
N SER A 62 9.64 3.09 14.84
CA SER A 62 10.82 2.23 14.72
C SER A 62 11.07 1.87 13.25
N ILE A 63 12.21 2.29 12.70
CA ILE A 63 12.68 1.92 11.36
C ILE A 63 13.56 0.68 11.47
N PHE A 64 13.12 -0.44 10.92
CA PHE A 64 13.83 -1.72 11.02
C PHE A 64 14.94 -1.83 9.98
N GLY A 65 16.18 -1.63 10.42
CA GLY A 65 17.39 -1.69 9.58
C GLY A 65 17.69 -0.39 8.83
N ASN A 66 18.98 -0.05 8.78
CA ASN A 66 19.54 1.10 8.06
C ASN A 66 20.82 0.74 7.28
N ASP A 67 21.01 -0.55 7.02
CA ASP A 67 22.19 -1.15 6.44
C ASP A 67 21.85 -2.09 5.26
N TYR A 68 20.61 -2.02 4.74
CA TYR A 68 20.22 -2.73 3.54
C TYR A 68 21.00 -2.19 2.31
N PRO A 69 21.18 -3.00 1.25
CA PRO A 69 21.81 -2.54 0.00
C PRO A 69 20.85 -1.68 -0.83
N THR A 70 20.38 -0.58 -0.27
CA THR A 70 19.47 0.43 -0.85
C THR A 70 20.11 1.82 -0.74
N ALA A 71 19.55 2.83 -1.40
CA ALA A 71 20.22 4.14 -1.52
C ALA A 71 20.47 4.84 -0.16
N ASP A 72 19.57 4.66 0.81
CA ASP A 72 19.68 5.24 2.16
C ASP A 72 19.79 4.19 3.28
N GLY A 73 20.00 2.93 2.91
CA GLY A 73 20.12 1.81 3.84
C GLY A 73 18.80 1.28 4.40
N THR A 74 17.66 1.91 4.12
CA THR A 74 16.34 1.43 4.55
C THR A 74 15.59 0.70 3.44
N CYS A 75 14.62 -0.13 3.82
CA CYS A 75 13.86 -0.92 2.85
C CYS A 75 13.12 -0.03 1.84
N GLU A 76 13.12 -0.44 0.56
CA GLU A 76 12.41 0.23 -0.52
C GLU A 76 11.18 -0.58 -0.97
N ARG A 77 10.06 0.10 -1.19
CA ARG A 77 8.78 -0.52 -1.51
C ARG A 77 8.01 0.30 -2.55
N ASP A 78 7.17 -0.38 -3.33
CA ASP A 78 6.17 0.28 -4.18
C ASP A 78 4.90 0.55 -3.40
N TYR A 79 4.61 1.84 -3.21
CA TYR A 79 3.42 2.32 -2.53
C TYR A 79 2.37 2.76 -3.54
N LEU A 80 1.14 2.27 -3.38
CA LEU A 80 0.02 2.52 -4.29
C LEU A 80 -1.13 3.16 -3.52
N HIS A 81 -1.80 4.14 -4.11
CA HIS A 81 -2.98 4.73 -3.48
C HIS A 81 -4.14 3.73 -3.44
N VAL A 82 -4.81 3.60 -2.30
CA VAL A 82 -5.90 2.62 -2.09
C VAL A 82 -7.07 2.84 -3.06
N MET A 83 -7.36 4.09 -3.44
CA MET A 83 -8.37 4.38 -4.46
C MET A 83 -7.95 3.96 -5.88
N ASP A 84 -6.66 4.08 -6.25
CA ASP A 84 -6.18 3.53 -7.53
C ASP A 84 -6.31 2.00 -7.52
N LEU A 85 -6.00 1.37 -6.39
CA LEU A 85 -6.17 -0.06 -6.20
C LEU A 85 -7.64 -0.50 -6.35
N ALA A 86 -8.58 0.23 -5.71
CA ALA A 86 -10.01 -0.02 -5.83
C ALA A 86 -10.49 0.11 -7.29
N GLU A 87 -10.07 1.16 -7.99
CA GLU A 87 -10.34 1.34 -9.43
C GLU A 87 -9.75 0.19 -10.27
N GLY A 88 -8.58 -0.35 -9.88
CA GLY A 88 -7.97 -1.52 -10.51
C GLY A 88 -8.82 -2.78 -10.42
N HIS A 89 -9.55 -2.97 -9.32
CA HIS A 89 -10.51 -4.06 -9.19
C HIS A 89 -11.67 -3.90 -10.18
N VAL A 90 -12.22 -2.69 -10.31
CA VAL A 90 -13.30 -2.40 -11.27
C VAL A 90 -12.82 -2.71 -12.70
N ARG A 91 -11.62 -2.26 -13.06
CA ARG A 91 -11.02 -2.57 -14.36
C ARG A 91 -10.83 -4.07 -14.59
N ALA A 92 -10.38 -4.80 -13.57
CA ALA A 92 -10.25 -6.25 -13.67
C ALA A 92 -11.61 -6.93 -13.91
N LEU A 93 -12.66 -6.51 -13.20
CA LEU A 93 -14.03 -7.02 -13.38
C LEU A 93 -14.57 -6.73 -14.80
N GLU A 94 -14.36 -5.52 -15.33
CA GLU A 94 -14.75 -5.14 -16.70
C GLU A 94 -14.07 -6.01 -17.78
N HIS A 95 -12.89 -6.56 -17.49
CA HIS A 95 -12.12 -7.40 -18.40
C HIS A 95 -12.23 -8.91 -18.09
N LEU A 96 -13.04 -9.30 -17.08
CA LEU A 96 -13.40 -10.70 -16.87
C LEU A 96 -14.28 -11.21 -18.01
N GLY A 97 -14.26 -12.53 -18.21
CA GLY A 97 -15.07 -13.20 -19.24
C GLY A 97 -14.24 -14.02 -20.23
N ARG A 98 -12.91 -13.89 -20.20
CA ARG A 98 -12.00 -14.86 -20.83
C ARG A 98 -11.75 -16.00 -19.86
N ALA A 99 -12.00 -17.23 -20.31
CA ALA A 99 -11.68 -18.43 -19.57
C ALA A 99 -10.19 -18.48 -19.17
N GLY A 100 -9.92 -19.04 -18.00
CA GLY A 100 -8.57 -19.20 -17.45
C GLY A 100 -8.20 -18.14 -16.42
N VAL A 101 -6.92 -18.13 -16.09
CA VAL A 101 -6.33 -17.24 -15.07
C VAL A 101 -5.57 -16.10 -15.73
N GLN A 102 -5.82 -14.88 -15.26
CA GLN A 102 -5.05 -13.69 -15.63
C GLN A 102 -4.45 -13.05 -14.38
N CYS A 103 -3.12 -12.99 -14.31
CA CYS A 103 -2.42 -12.34 -13.20
C CYS A 103 -1.99 -10.91 -13.57
N TYR A 104 -2.19 -9.96 -12.66
CA TYR A 104 -1.79 -8.56 -12.81
C TYR A 104 -1.13 -8.04 -11.55
N ASN A 105 -0.01 -7.34 -11.70
CA ASN A 105 0.59 -6.56 -10.63
C ASN A 105 -0.14 -5.22 -10.56
N LEU A 106 -0.65 -4.86 -9.38
CA LEU A 106 -1.21 -3.53 -9.12
C LEU A 106 -0.24 -2.78 -8.21
N GLY A 107 0.53 -1.89 -8.84
CA GLY A 107 1.52 -1.01 -8.21
C GLY A 107 1.83 0.17 -9.13
N THR A 108 2.67 1.08 -8.66
CA THR A 108 3.08 2.27 -9.42
C THR A 108 4.31 2.02 -10.29
N GLY A 109 5.10 0.99 -9.94
CA GLY A 109 6.40 0.71 -10.52
C GLY A 109 7.53 1.61 -10.01
N ASN A 110 7.27 2.43 -9.00
CA ASN A 110 8.27 3.30 -8.37
C ASN A 110 8.56 2.81 -6.96
N ALA A 111 9.84 2.81 -6.58
CA ALA A 111 10.28 2.45 -5.25
C ALA A 111 10.45 3.69 -4.37
N VAL A 112 10.03 3.61 -3.12
CA VAL A 112 10.23 4.64 -2.08
C VAL A 112 10.80 3.96 -0.84
N SER A 113 11.86 4.54 -0.27
CA SER A 113 12.44 4.04 0.97
C SER A 113 11.63 4.44 2.21
N VAL A 114 11.91 3.82 3.36
CA VAL A 114 11.25 4.19 4.63
C VAL A 114 11.60 5.63 5.03
N LEU A 115 12.86 6.05 4.88
CA LEU A 115 13.27 7.43 5.22
C LEU A 115 12.68 8.46 4.26
N GLN A 116 12.63 8.16 2.95
CA GLN A 116 11.96 9.02 1.97
C GLN A 116 10.48 9.17 2.30
N MET A 117 9.80 8.08 2.68
CA MET A 117 8.40 8.10 3.10
C MET A 117 8.18 9.03 4.30
N VAL A 118 8.99 8.90 5.35
CA VAL A 118 8.91 9.75 6.56
C VAL A 118 9.18 11.21 6.21
N ALA A 119 10.28 11.49 5.50
CA ALA A 119 10.65 12.86 5.12
C ALA A 119 9.57 13.51 4.26
N ARG A 120 8.99 12.77 3.31
CA ARG A 120 7.92 13.28 2.45
C ARG A 120 6.62 13.51 3.20
N PHE A 121 6.28 12.63 4.15
CA PHE A 121 5.08 12.81 4.98
C PHE A 121 5.18 14.10 5.80
N VAL A 122 6.33 14.36 6.43
CA VAL A 122 6.58 15.60 7.17
C VAL A 122 6.48 16.82 6.25
N ALA A 123 7.09 16.75 5.06
CA ALA A 123 7.08 17.86 4.11
C ALA A 123 5.69 18.19 3.56
N VAL A 124 4.87 17.18 3.26
CA VAL A 124 3.52 17.35 2.69
C VAL A 124 2.52 17.81 3.76
N ASN A 125 2.62 17.30 4.98
CA ASN A 125 1.62 17.49 6.02
C ASN A 125 2.01 18.52 7.10
N GLY A 126 3.26 18.96 7.14
CA GLY A 126 3.74 19.95 8.10
C GLY A 126 3.73 19.47 9.55
N VAL A 127 3.76 18.16 9.78
CA VAL A 127 3.70 17.51 11.09
C VAL A 127 4.96 16.66 11.31
N PRO A 128 5.64 16.75 12.47
CA PRO A 128 6.83 15.95 12.71
C PRO A 128 6.50 14.47 12.90
N VAL A 129 7.43 13.62 12.49
CA VAL A 129 7.38 12.17 12.71
C VAL A 129 8.72 11.74 13.31
N PRO A 130 8.86 11.75 14.63
CA PRO A 130 10.05 11.22 15.29
C PRO A 130 10.24 9.73 14.95
N TYR A 131 11.49 9.30 14.80
CA TYR A 131 11.81 7.90 14.55
C TYR A 131 13.12 7.49 15.21
N THR A 132 13.28 6.18 15.43
CA THR A 132 14.51 5.53 15.87
C THR A 132 14.87 4.39 14.92
N ILE A 133 16.16 4.07 14.82
CA ILE A 133 16.60 2.90 14.06
C ILE A 133 16.59 1.68 14.98
N ALA A 134 15.96 0.60 14.53
CA ALA A 134 15.88 -0.68 15.20
C ALA A 134 16.60 -1.76 14.37
N PRO A 135 16.91 -2.94 14.96
CA PRO A 135 17.43 -4.08 14.20
C PRO A 135 16.52 -4.46 13.04
N ARG A 136 17.07 -5.13 12.02
CA ARG A 136 16.29 -5.68 10.90
C ARG A 136 15.18 -6.60 11.42
N ARG A 137 14.01 -6.50 10.81
CA ARG A 137 12.90 -7.42 11.07
C ARG A 137 13.06 -8.67 10.20
N SER A 138 12.94 -9.84 10.82
CA SER A 138 13.08 -11.12 10.12
C SER A 138 12.10 -11.22 8.95
N GLY A 139 12.62 -11.60 7.77
CA GLY A 139 11.83 -11.77 6.55
C GLY A 139 11.69 -10.52 5.68
N ASP A 140 12.12 -9.33 6.12
CA ASP A 140 12.08 -8.14 5.27
C ASP A 140 13.12 -8.23 4.15
N LEU A 141 12.65 -8.13 2.90
CA LEU A 141 13.50 -8.00 1.72
C LEU A 141 14.02 -6.56 1.58
N PRO A 142 15.23 -6.34 1.04
CA PRO A 142 15.78 -4.99 0.85
C PRO A 142 14.88 -4.08 0.00
N ALA A 143 14.53 -4.51 -1.22
CA ALA A 143 13.79 -3.69 -2.17
C ALA A 143 12.94 -4.56 -3.10
N PHE A 144 11.70 -4.13 -3.36
CA PHE A 144 10.85 -4.69 -4.42
C PHE A 144 9.74 -3.71 -4.85
N TRP A 145 9.41 -3.72 -6.14
CA TRP A 145 8.35 -2.90 -6.74
C TRP A 145 7.71 -3.59 -7.94
N ALA A 146 6.58 -3.06 -8.42
CA ALA A 146 5.85 -3.66 -9.51
C ALA A 146 6.51 -3.41 -10.87
N ASP A 147 6.33 -4.34 -11.79
CA ASP A 147 6.17 -3.97 -13.20
C ASP A 147 4.66 -3.89 -13.50
N PRO A 148 4.08 -2.68 -13.68
CA PRO A 148 2.66 -2.51 -13.95
C PRO A 148 2.29 -2.60 -15.44
N ALA A 149 3.24 -2.83 -16.35
CA ALA A 149 3.01 -2.73 -17.79
C ALA A 149 1.87 -3.65 -18.29
N LYS A 150 1.76 -4.86 -17.74
CA LYS A 150 0.68 -5.79 -18.11
C LYS A 150 -0.70 -5.25 -17.72
N ALA A 151 -0.85 -4.66 -16.54
CA ALA A 151 -2.12 -4.08 -16.10
C ALA A 151 -2.50 -2.88 -16.98
N GLN A 152 -1.52 -2.05 -17.34
CA GLN A 152 -1.73 -0.93 -18.26
C GLN A 152 -2.18 -1.39 -19.65
N GLN A 153 -1.50 -2.37 -20.23
CA GLN A 153 -1.79 -2.86 -21.58
C GLN A 153 -3.12 -3.62 -21.66
N ALA A 154 -3.40 -4.48 -20.67
CA ALA A 154 -4.52 -5.41 -20.75
C ALA A 154 -5.81 -4.86 -20.13
N LEU A 155 -5.71 -4.01 -19.09
CA LEU A 155 -6.86 -3.48 -18.35
C LEU A 155 -7.10 -1.99 -18.61
N GLY A 156 -6.19 -1.31 -19.31
CA GLY A 156 -6.20 0.15 -19.41
C GLY A 156 -6.02 0.85 -18.06
N TRP A 157 -5.46 0.15 -17.06
CA TRP A 157 -5.30 0.63 -15.69
C TRP A 157 -3.86 1.06 -15.41
N HIS A 158 -3.69 2.21 -14.77
CA HIS A 158 -2.43 2.64 -14.18
C HIS A 158 -2.73 3.47 -12.94
N ALA A 159 -1.83 3.45 -11.95
CA ALA A 159 -1.92 4.32 -10.79
C ALA A 159 -1.81 5.79 -11.22
N ARG A 160 -2.67 6.65 -10.68
CA ARG A 160 -2.78 8.06 -11.08
C ARG A 160 -2.42 9.01 -9.96
N ARG A 161 -2.55 8.57 -8.71
CA ARG A 161 -2.33 9.40 -7.53
C ARG A 161 -0.85 9.38 -7.17
N SER A 162 -0.31 10.57 -6.90
CA SER A 162 1.09 10.73 -6.54
C SER A 162 1.33 10.26 -5.10
N LEU A 163 2.60 10.09 -4.72
CA LEU A 163 2.96 9.85 -3.32
C LEU A 163 2.37 10.95 -2.42
N ASP A 164 2.45 12.22 -2.82
CA ASP A 164 1.90 13.33 -2.04
C ASP A 164 0.41 13.20 -1.78
N ASP A 165 -0.36 12.74 -2.77
CA ASP A 165 -1.80 12.54 -2.62
C ASP A 165 -2.07 11.43 -1.60
N MET A 166 -1.31 10.33 -1.66
CA MET A 166 -1.39 9.25 -0.67
C MET A 166 -1.14 9.78 0.75
N LEU A 167 -0.07 10.55 0.95
CA LEU A 167 0.29 11.05 2.29
C LEU A 167 -0.70 12.09 2.80
N ARG A 168 -1.21 12.95 1.92
CA ARG A 168 -2.21 13.97 2.25
C ARG A 168 -3.54 13.32 2.64
N ASP A 169 -3.98 12.33 1.89
CA ASP A 169 -5.28 11.67 2.13
C ASP A 169 -5.21 10.77 3.38
N THR A 170 -4.10 10.06 3.61
CA THR A 170 -3.86 9.37 4.89
C THR A 170 -3.93 10.34 6.07
N TRP A 171 -3.27 11.49 5.98
CA TRP A 171 -3.28 12.46 7.07
C TRP A 171 -4.64 13.09 7.29
N ARG A 172 -5.35 13.46 6.21
CA ARG A 172 -6.73 13.96 6.28
C ARG A 172 -7.64 12.97 7.02
N TRP A 173 -7.58 11.68 6.67
CA TRP A 173 -8.30 10.62 7.37
C TRP A 173 -7.94 10.58 8.86
N GLN A 174 -6.65 10.55 9.19
CA GLN A 174 -6.19 10.46 10.58
C GLN A 174 -6.58 11.68 11.43
N GLN A 175 -6.60 12.88 10.84
CA GLN A 175 -7.02 14.12 11.52
C GLN A 175 -8.52 14.14 11.81
N LEU A 176 -9.33 13.73 10.84
CA LEU A 176 -10.80 13.72 10.98
C LEU A 176 -11.28 12.57 11.87
N ASN A 177 -10.49 11.51 12.00
CA ASN A 177 -10.86 10.27 12.68
C ASN A 177 -9.73 9.83 13.61
N ALA A 178 -9.42 10.66 14.61
CA ALA A 178 -8.31 10.42 15.55
C ALA A 178 -8.35 9.01 16.20
N ASN A 179 -9.55 8.49 16.44
CA ASN A 179 -9.82 7.17 17.04
C ASN A 179 -10.32 6.14 16.02
N GLY A 180 -10.09 6.36 14.72
CA GLY A 180 -10.61 5.50 13.67
C GLY A 180 -12.13 5.56 13.58
N TYR A 181 -12.76 4.42 13.30
CA TYR A 181 -14.22 4.33 13.17
C TYR A 181 -14.98 4.26 14.51
N SER A 182 -14.25 4.24 15.63
CA SER A 182 -14.89 4.19 16.95
C SER A 182 -15.45 5.56 17.31
N SER A 183 -16.79 5.67 17.33
CA SER A 183 -17.49 6.81 17.92
C SER A 183 -17.17 6.90 19.41
N THR A 184 -16.88 8.09 19.92
CA THR A 184 -17.17 8.38 21.33
C THR A 184 -18.69 8.31 21.45
N ILE A 185 -19.21 7.21 22.00
CA ILE A 185 -20.60 7.14 22.48
C ILE A 185 -20.62 7.76 23.87
#